data_AF-A0A8T6YIG5-F1
#
_entry.id   AF-A0A8T6YIG5-F1
#
_cell.length_a   1.000
_cell.length_b   1.000
_cell.length_c   1.000
_cell.angle_alpha   90.00
_cell.angle_beta   90.00
_cell.angle_gamma   90.00
#
_symmetry.space_group_name_H-M   'P 1'
#
loop_
_entity.id
_entity.type
_entity.pdbx_description
1 polymer ?
#
loop_
_entity_poly.entity_id
_entity_poly.type
_entity_poly.pdbx_seq_one_letter_code
_entity_poly.pdbx_strand_id
1 'polypeptide(L)' 'MENGKQCVNPPEFVVSVIVEKDEYMVGVTCNNHKQIVSGKIQFLQSEEKLPHGKISFSPLKAV' A
#
# COMPACT_ATOMS: atom_id res chain seq x y z
N MET A 1 7.35 4.05 6.94
CA MET A 1 7.95 4.28 8.26
C MET A 1 9.19 5.11 8.01
N GLU A 2 9.07 6.42 8.09
CA GLU A 2 10.22 7.29 8.20
C GLU A 2 10.51 7.46 9.69
N ASN A 3 11.64 6.91 10.14
CA ASN A 3 12.23 7.20 11.45
C ASN A 3 11.34 6.92 12.68
N GLY A 4 10.59 5.81 12.69
CA GLY A 4 9.82 5.37 13.87
C GLY A 4 8.62 6.26 14.25
N LYS A 5 8.28 7.27 13.44
CA LYS A 5 7.10 8.11 13.65
C LYS A 5 5.96 7.67 12.74
N GLN A 6 4.77 7.54 13.32
CA GLN A 6 3.53 7.38 12.57
C GLN A 6 3.40 8.58 11.63
N CYS A 7 3.26 8.32 10.34
CA CYS A 7 3.26 9.39 9.35
C CYS A 7 2.11 10.36 9.67
N VAL A 8 2.45 11.62 9.95
CA VAL A 8 1.48 12.68 10.33
C VAL A 8 0.76 13.27 9.12
N ASN A 9 1.23 12.96 7.91
CA ASN A 9 0.57 13.42 6.70
C ASN A 9 -0.75 12.67 6.52
N PRO A 10 -1.82 13.38 6.13
CA PRO A 10 -3.09 12.74 5.80
C PRO A 10 -2.85 11.69 4.71
N PRO A 11 -3.51 10.53 4.79
CA PRO A 11 -3.41 9.51 3.76
C PRO A 11 -3.99 10.04 2.46
N GLU A 12 -3.21 9.97 1.39
CA GLU A 12 -3.59 10.47 0.06
C GLU A 12 -3.97 9.34 -0.89
N PHE A 13 -3.56 8.10 -0.58
CA PHE A 13 -3.75 6.95 -1.43
C PHE A 13 -4.14 5.72 -0.61
N VAL A 14 -5.13 4.97 -1.09
CA VAL A 14 -5.39 3.58 -0.69
C VAL A 14 -4.46 2.68 -1.48
N VAL A 15 -3.87 1.71 -0.79
CA VAL A 15 -3.06 0.65 -1.39
C VAL A 15 -3.84 -0.65 -1.34
N SER A 16 -4.11 -1.20 -2.52
CA SER A 16 -4.76 -2.48 -2.70
C SER A 16 -3.87 -3.41 -3.52
N VAL A 17 -4.04 -4.72 -3.35
CA VAL A 17 -3.38 -5.76 -4.14
C VAL A 17 -4.47 -6.47 -4.92
N ILE A 18 -4.38 -6.39 -6.25
CA ILE A 18 -5.32 -7.02 -7.17
C ILE A 18 -4.77 -8.38 -7.57
N VAL A 19 -5.50 -9.42 -7.25
CA VAL A 19 -5.14 -10.82 -7.50
C VAL A 19 -6.23 -11.43 -8.35
N GLU A 20 -5.91 -11.77 -9.60
CA GLU A 20 -6.84 -12.31 -10.59
C GLU A 20 -8.09 -11.43 -10.83
N LYS A 21 -9.11 -11.56 -9.97
CA LYS A 21 -10.38 -10.80 -10.00
C LYS A 21 -10.76 -10.17 -8.67
N ASP A 22 -9.97 -10.40 -7.62
CA ASP A 22 -10.23 -9.91 -6.27
C ASP A 22 -9.28 -8.76 -5.94
N GLU A 23 -9.82 -7.75 -5.25
CA GLU A 23 -9.05 -6.61 -4.75
C GLU A 23 -8.95 -6.70 -3.23
N TYR A 24 -7.73 -6.78 -2.72
CA TYR A 24 -7.45 -6.81 -1.29
C TYR A 24 -6.91 -5.46 -0.84
N MET A 25 -7.67 -4.74 -0.02
CA MET A 25 -7.18 -3.51 0.59
C MET A 25 -6.11 -3.84 1.64
N VAL A 26 -4.87 -3.38 1.41
CA VAL A 26 -3.73 -3.63 2.30
C VAL A 26 -3.54 -2.47 3.29
N GLY A 27 -3.89 -1.25 2.89
CA GLY A 27 -3.86 -0.10 3.78
C GLY A 27 -3.92 1.24 3.05
N VAL A 28 -3.49 2.29 3.72
CA VAL A 28 -3.41 3.64 3.17
C VAL A 28 -2.00 4.21 3.33
N THR A 29 -1.58 5.06 2.40
CA THR A 29 -0.26 5.69 2.37
C THR A 29 -0.36 7.13 1.88
N CYS A 30 0.62 7.95 2.26
CA CYS A 30 0.87 9.24 1.62
C CYS A 30 1.85 9.08 0.44
N ASN A 31 1.99 10.12 -0.40
CA ASN A 31 2.88 10.07 -1.56
C ASN A 31 4.34 9.74 -1.20
N ASN A 32 4.85 10.30 -0.11
CA ASN A 32 6.22 10.09 0.36
C ASN A 32 6.50 8.62 0.74
N HIS A 33 5.48 7.92 1.25
CA HIS A 33 5.57 6.52 1.67
C HIS A 33 5.26 5.51 0.57
N LYS A 34 4.81 5.96 -0.61
CA LYS A 34 4.41 5.07 -1.72
C LYS A 34 5.50 4.08 -2.13
N GLN A 35 6.74 4.57 -2.28
CA GLN A 35 7.91 3.74 -2.63
C GLN A 35 8.18 2.66 -1.57
N ILE A 36 8.20 3.06 -0.29
CA ILE A 36 8.48 2.17 0.84
C ILE A 36 7.39 1.11 0.98
N VAL A 37 6.12 1.51 0.86
CA VAL A 37 4.98 0.60 0.95
C VAL A 37 4.96 -0.37 -0.22
N SER A 38 5.24 0.09 -1.44
CA SER A 38 5.35 -0.78 -2.62
C SER A 38 6.43 -1.84 -2.45
N GLY A 39 7.62 -1.45 -1.98
CA GLY A 39 8.72 -2.39 -1.72
C GLY A 39 8.37 -3.39 -0.61
N LYS A 40 7.70 -2.93 0.45
CA LYS A 40 7.29 -3.81 1.56
C LYS A 40 6.19 -4.79 1.16
N ILE A 41 5.23 -4.37 0.33
CA ILE A 41 4.20 -5.26 -0.22
C ILE A 41 4.84 -6.29 -1.14
N GLN A 42 5.77 -5.89 -2.00
CA GLN A 42 6.49 -6.83 -2.87
C GLN A 42 7.28 -7.87 -2.06
N PHE A 43 7.96 -7.44 -0.98
CA PHE A 43 8.62 -8.34 -0.06
C PHE A 43 7.65 -9.32 0.61
N LEU A 44 6.51 -8.82 1.11
CA LEU A 44 5.48 -9.65 1.74
C LEU A 44 4.81 -10.63 0.77
N GLN A 45 4.71 -10.28 -0.51
CA GLN A 45 4.27 -11.19 -1.56
C GLN A 45 5.31 -12.29 -1.82
N SER A 46 6.60 -11.94 -1.84
CA SER A 46 7.70 -12.92 -1.96
C SER A 46 7.80 -13.86 -0.75
N GLU A 47 7.42 -13.40 0.44
CA GLU A 47 7.29 -14.24 1.64
C GLU A 47 5.99 -15.07 1.70
N GLU A 48 5.17 -15.05 0.65
CA GLU A 48 3.90 -15.80 0.57
C GLU A 48 2.86 -15.38 1.64
N LYS A 49 3.08 -14.26 2.33
CA LYS A 49 2.16 -13.69 3.35
C LYS A 49 1.06 -12.83 2.73
N LEU A 50 1.31 -12.31 1.53
CA LEU A 50 0.32 -11.62 0.71
C LEU A 50 0.20 -12.36 -0.63
N PRO A 51 -1.01 -12.41 -1.21
CA PRO A 51 -1.19 -13.01 -2.52
C PRO A 51 -0.40 -12.24 -3.60
N HIS A 52 0.26 -12.98 -4.50
CA HIS A 52 0.99 -12.40 -5.61
C HIS A 52 0.03 -11.69 -6.57
N GLY A 53 0.04 -10.36 -6.52
CA GLY A 53 -0.92 -9.53 -7.21
C GLY A 53 -0.35 -8.18 -7.56
N LYS A 54 -1.06 -7.46 -8.43
CA LYS A 54 -0.65 -6.13 -8.86
C LYS A 54 -0.98 -5.13 -7.76
N ILE A 55 0.03 -4.37 -7.33
CA ILE A 55 -0.16 -3.29 -6.36
C ILE A 55 -0.88 -2.14 -7.09
N SER A 56 -2.05 -1.76 -6.58
CA SER A 56 -2.86 -0.66 -7.05
C SER A 56 -2.86 0.47 -6.02
N PHE A 57 -2.75 1.70 -6.51
CA PHE A 57 -2.74 2.91 -5.69
C PHE A 57 -3.90 3.79 -6.13
N SER A 58 -4.94 3.86 -5.31
CA SER A 58 -6.14 4.64 -5.58
C SER A 58 -6.12 5.95 -4.77
N PRO A 59 -6.17 7.13 -5.39
CA PRO A 59 -6.17 8.39 -4.66
C PRO A 59 -7.44 8.51 -3.79
N LEU A 60 -7.25 8.87 -2.53
CA LEU A 60 -8.32 9.21 -1.60
C LEU A 60 -8.85 10.61 -1.96
N LYS A 61 -10.07 10.68 -2.47
CA LYS A 61 -10.81 11.95 -2.54
C LYS A 61 -11.36 12.24 -1.14
N ALA A 62 -10.92 13.34 -0.53
CA ALA A 62 -11.60 13.89 0.63
C ALA A 62 -12.98 14.41 0.18
N VAL A 63 -14.04 13.97 0.85
CA VAL A 63 -15.43 14.45 0.69
C VAL A 63 -15.70 15.57 1.68
#